data_AF-A0A9J6QG74-F1
#
_entry.id   AF-A0A9J6QG74-F1
#
_cell.length_a   1.000
_cell.length_b   1.000
_cell.length_c   1.000
_cell.angle_alpha   90.00
_cell.angle_beta   90.00
_cell.angle_gamma   90.00
#
_symmetry.space_group_name_H-M   'P 1'
#
loop_
_entity.id
_entity.type
_entity.pdbx_description
1 polymer ?
#
loop_
_entity_poly.entity_id
_entity_poly.type
_entity_poly.pdbx_seq_one_letter_code
_entity_poly.pdbx_strand_id
1 'polypeptide(L)'
;MKKISYERIYQSTKYLSPLGDVQHRALFGGYTLAVDDTVFAMVSDGELYLRACEESAQYCVKNATSFLTLVKRGRPVLLNYYRVDEGLWRDHEQFLQLSSFALEAARRERRQRYTMHRLKDLPNLTFQLEILLYDAGITNEETLRALGAEQCWLKIRALNKRLSYKVLFALEGAIVGLHEAALPDTRRRELLAWFNTQPLTNEIHSGS
;
A
#
# COMPACT_ATOMS: atom_id res chain seq x y z
N MET A 1 -0.96 -30.36 -11.62
CA MET A 1 -0.96 -28.97 -11.09
C MET A 1 -0.60 -27.94 -12.15
N LYS A 2 0.64 -27.86 -12.67
CA LYS A 2 1.02 -26.79 -13.64
C LYS A 2 0.14 -26.71 -14.90
N LYS A 3 -0.19 -27.84 -15.55
CA LYS A 3 -0.99 -27.85 -16.79
C LYS A 3 -2.38 -27.21 -16.67
N ILE A 4 -3.13 -27.55 -15.61
CA ILE A 4 -4.50 -27.06 -15.39
C ILE A 4 -4.50 -25.55 -15.16
N SER A 5 -3.51 -25.03 -14.42
CA SER A 5 -3.36 -23.59 -14.24
C SER A 5 -3.07 -22.87 -15.56
N TYR A 6 -2.26 -23.44 -16.45
CA TYR A 6 -1.99 -22.84 -17.78
C TYR A 6 -3.23 -22.84 -18.70
N GLU A 7 -4.03 -23.91 -18.68
CA GLU A 7 -5.30 -23.95 -19.43
C GLU A 7 -6.25 -22.88 -18.94
N ARG A 8 -6.40 -22.74 -17.61
CA ARG A 8 -7.24 -21.70 -17.02
C ARG A 8 -6.71 -20.30 -17.35
N ILE A 9 -5.41 -20.06 -17.28
CA ILE A 9 -4.79 -18.78 -17.68
C ILE A 9 -5.12 -18.47 -19.14
N TYR A 10 -4.92 -19.43 -20.06
CA TYR A 10 -5.19 -19.21 -21.47
C TYR A 10 -6.68 -18.91 -21.75
N GLN A 11 -7.58 -19.64 -21.09
CA GLN A 11 -9.02 -19.37 -21.15
C GLN A 11 -9.33 -17.96 -20.63
N SER A 12 -8.79 -17.58 -19.48
CA SER A 12 -8.96 -16.25 -18.90
C SER A 12 -8.44 -15.16 -19.82
N THR A 13 -7.22 -15.27 -20.35
CA THR A 13 -6.63 -14.28 -21.27
C THR A 13 -7.49 -14.09 -22.52
N LYS A 14 -8.03 -15.17 -23.09
CA LYS A 14 -8.90 -15.06 -24.26
C LYS A 14 -10.20 -14.31 -23.95
N TYR A 15 -10.86 -14.66 -22.86
CA TYR A 15 -12.13 -14.06 -22.43
C TYR A 15 -11.97 -12.60 -22.00
N LEU A 16 -10.83 -12.26 -21.43
CA LEU A 16 -10.53 -10.94 -20.87
C LEU A 16 -9.75 -10.04 -21.84
N SER A 17 -9.49 -10.50 -23.07
CA SER A 17 -8.87 -9.71 -24.13
C SER A 17 -9.54 -8.36 -24.41
N PRO A 18 -10.87 -8.16 -24.22
CA PRO A 18 -11.47 -6.83 -24.37
C PRO A 18 -11.00 -5.80 -23.34
N LEU A 19 -10.42 -6.23 -22.21
CA LEU A 19 -9.90 -5.33 -21.16
C LEU A 19 -8.48 -4.83 -21.45
N GLY A 20 -7.78 -5.44 -22.42
CA GLY A 20 -6.41 -5.11 -22.82
C GLY A 20 -5.51 -6.33 -22.98
N ASP A 21 -4.19 -6.11 -23.09
CA ASP A 21 -3.20 -7.17 -23.14
C ASP A 21 -3.03 -7.83 -21.75
N VAL A 22 -3.64 -9.01 -21.58
CA VAL A 22 -3.62 -9.74 -20.30
C VAL A 22 -2.33 -10.55 -20.18
N GLN A 23 -1.41 -10.03 -19.39
CA GLN A 23 -0.14 -10.67 -19.07
C GLN A 23 -0.26 -11.51 -17.80
N HIS A 24 0.55 -12.56 -17.69
CA HIS A 24 0.58 -13.42 -16.52
C HIS A 24 1.98 -13.60 -15.95
N ARG A 25 2.08 -13.70 -14.62
CA ARG A 25 3.34 -13.91 -13.91
C ARG A 25 3.16 -14.84 -12.72
N ALA A 26 4.15 -15.71 -12.45
CA ALA A 26 4.13 -16.56 -11.27
C ALA A 26 4.35 -15.74 -9.99
N LEU A 27 3.44 -15.85 -9.02
CA LEU A 27 3.51 -15.16 -7.72
C LEU A 27 2.76 -15.96 -6.64
N PHE A 28 3.37 -16.09 -5.45
CA PHE A 28 2.78 -16.74 -4.27
C PHE A 28 2.24 -18.16 -4.46
N GLY A 29 2.83 -18.95 -5.35
CA GLY A 29 2.38 -20.33 -5.61
C GLY A 29 1.24 -20.45 -6.62
N GLY A 30 0.77 -19.32 -7.17
CA GLY A 30 -0.16 -19.25 -8.30
C GLY A 30 0.38 -18.35 -9.41
N TYR A 31 -0.53 -17.88 -10.28
CA TYR A 31 -0.24 -16.96 -11.36
C TYR A 31 -1.13 -15.71 -11.25
N THR A 32 -0.55 -14.52 -11.29
CA THR A 32 -1.31 -13.26 -11.36
C THR A 32 -1.63 -12.94 -12.81
N LEU A 33 -2.80 -12.39 -13.08
CA LEU A 33 -3.17 -11.77 -14.35
C LEU A 33 -3.18 -10.25 -14.18
N ALA A 34 -2.56 -9.55 -15.14
CA ALA A 34 -2.40 -8.10 -15.11
C ALA A 34 -2.61 -7.49 -16.50
N VAL A 35 -3.11 -6.26 -16.53
CA VAL A 35 -3.13 -5.39 -17.72
C VAL A 35 -2.36 -4.12 -17.37
N ASP A 36 -1.40 -3.71 -18.20
CA ASP A 36 -0.50 -2.56 -17.96
C ASP A 36 0.14 -2.58 -16.56
N ASP A 37 0.74 -3.71 -16.16
CA ASP A 37 1.27 -3.99 -14.80
C ASP A 37 0.25 -3.90 -13.64
N THR A 38 -1.03 -3.78 -13.94
CA THR A 38 -2.09 -3.70 -12.93
C THR A 38 -2.73 -5.05 -12.72
N VAL A 39 -2.39 -5.69 -11.59
CA VAL A 39 -2.94 -7.00 -11.21
C VAL A 39 -4.40 -6.87 -10.79
N PHE A 40 -5.27 -7.63 -11.44
CA PHE A 40 -6.71 -7.62 -11.21
C PHE A 40 -7.29 -9.02 -10.98
N ALA A 41 -6.56 -10.08 -11.31
CA ALA A 41 -6.99 -11.46 -11.09
C ALA A 41 -5.81 -12.39 -10.77
N MET A 42 -6.12 -13.57 -10.23
CA MET A 42 -5.17 -14.61 -9.88
C MET A 42 -5.70 -15.99 -10.25
N VAL A 43 -4.82 -16.88 -10.71
CA VAL A 43 -5.10 -18.30 -10.93
C VAL A 43 -4.34 -19.11 -9.89
N SER A 44 -5.06 -19.89 -9.09
CA SER A 44 -4.51 -20.79 -8.07
C SER A 44 -5.22 -22.13 -8.13
N ASP A 45 -4.48 -23.21 -8.03
CA ASP A 45 -5.02 -24.59 -8.05
C ASP A 45 -5.96 -24.92 -9.22
N GLY A 46 -5.79 -24.22 -10.36
CA GLY A 46 -6.61 -24.42 -11.56
C GLY A 46 -7.88 -23.56 -11.62
N GLU A 47 -8.14 -22.77 -10.58
CA GLU A 47 -9.29 -21.89 -10.47
C GLU A 47 -8.88 -20.43 -10.67
N LEU A 48 -9.78 -19.64 -11.28
CA LEU A 48 -9.61 -18.20 -11.43
C LEU A 48 -10.25 -17.47 -10.25
N TYR A 49 -9.57 -16.43 -9.78
CA TYR A 49 -10.05 -15.55 -8.73
C TYR A 49 -9.93 -14.10 -9.19
N LEU A 50 -11.00 -13.32 -9.05
CA LEU A 50 -11.00 -11.88 -9.32
C LEU A 50 -10.73 -11.11 -8.05
N ARG A 51 -10.02 -9.98 -8.17
CA ARG A 51 -9.81 -9.07 -7.06
C ARG A 51 -11.13 -8.45 -6.62
N ALA A 52 -11.45 -8.53 -5.34
CA ALA A 52 -12.67 -7.91 -4.82
C ALA A 52 -12.51 -6.38 -4.73
N CYS A 53 -13.56 -5.68 -5.13
CA CYS A 53 -13.76 -4.24 -5.05
C CYS A 53 -15.17 -3.94 -4.53
N GLU A 54 -15.42 -2.67 -4.20
CA GLU A 54 -16.72 -2.21 -3.69
C GLU A 54 -17.86 -2.56 -4.67
N GLU A 55 -17.64 -2.38 -5.97
CA GLU A 55 -18.60 -2.67 -7.03
C GLU A 55 -18.92 -4.17 -7.15
N SER A 56 -17.97 -5.05 -6.80
CA SER A 56 -18.17 -6.50 -6.79
C SER A 56 -18.83 -7.03 -5.51
N ALA A 57 -18.96 -6.21 -4.45
CA ALA A 57 -19.39 -6.67 -3.14
C ALA A 57 -20.81 -7.29 -3.16
N GLN A 58 -21.74 -6.69 -3.91
CA GLN A 58 -23.10 -7.20 -4.05
C GLN A 58 -23.12 -8.61 -4.67
N TYR A 59 -22.25 -8.86 -5.66
CA TYR A 59 -22.11 -10.17 -6.27
C TYR A 59 -21.54 -11.20 -5.27
N CYS A 60 -20.49 -10.83 -4.53
CA CYS A 60 -19.86 -11.71 -3.54
C CYS A 60 -20.84 -12.13 -2.44
N VAL A 61 -21.68 -11.21 -1.95
CA VAL A 61 -22.70 -11.50 -0.93
C VAL A 61 -23.78 -12.43 -1.48
N LYS A 62 -24.30 -12.14 -2.68
CA LYS A 62 -25.40 -12.92 -3.29
C LYS A 62 -25.00 -14.37 -3.59
N ASN A 63 -23.76 -14.59 -4.01
CA ASN A 63 -23.30 -15.90 -4.48
C ASN A 63 -22.45 -16.65 -3.44
N ALA A 64 -22.34 -16.14 -2.21
CA ALA A 64 -21.57 -16.74 -1.12
C ALA A 64 -20.14 -17.17 -1.55
N THR A 65 -19.46 -16.30 -2.29
CA THR A 65 -18.24 -16.69 -3.01
C THR A 65 -17.08 -16.97 -2.05
N SER A 66 -16.32 -18.02 -2.35
CA SER A 66 -15.12 -18.36 -1.58
C SER A 66 -13.95 -17.45 -1.93
N PHE A 67 -13.29 -16.91 -0.91
CA PHE A 67 -12.09 -16.10 -1.06
C PHE A 67 -10.82 -16.96 -1.08
N LEU A 68 -9.81 -16.52 -1.82
CA LEU A 68 -8.53 -17.19 -1.95
C LEU A 68 -7.76 -17.15 -0.63
N THR A 69 -7.38 -18.31 -0.12
CA THR A 69 -6.48 -18.44 1.03
C THR A 69 -5.15 -19.04 0.57
N LEU A 70 -4.04 -18.33 0.81
CA LEU A 70 -2.70 -18.83 0.50
C LEU A 70 -1.92 -19.08 1.79
N VAL A 71 -1.06 -20.10 1.79
CA VAL A 71 -0.18 -20.38 2.93
C VAL A 71 1.15 -19.64 2.75
N LYS A 72 1.43 -18.69 3.63
CA LYS A 72 2.70 -17.94 3.66
C LYS A 72 3.44 -18.27 4.96
N ARG A 73 4.63 -18.89 4.84
CA ARG A 73 5.45 -19.33 5.98
C ARG A 73 4.67 -20.20 6.99
N GLY A 74 3.84 -21.12 6.48
CA GLY A 74 3.02 -22.02 7.29
C GLY A 74 1.75 -21.38 7.89
N ARG A 75 1.48 -20.09 7.64
CA ARG A 75 0.26 -19.41 8.11
C ARG A 75 -0.72 -19.17 6.95
N PRO A 76 -2.02 -19.47 7.11
CA PRO A 76 -3.03 -19.12 6.12
C PRO A 76 -3.22 -17.59 6.08
N VAL A 77 -3.18 -17.03 4.88
CA VAL A 77 -3.42 -15.61 4.59
C VAL A 77 -4.60 -15.54 3.64
N LEU A 78 -5.70 -14.98 4.14
CA LEU A 78 -6.88 -14.68 3.33
C LEU A 78 -6.56 -13.48 2.43
N LEU A 79 -6.73 -13.65 1.12
CA LEU A 79 -6.56 -12.59 0.14
C LEU A 79 -7.92 -12.08 -0.31
N ASN A 80 -7.96 -10.80 -0.69
CA ASN A 80 -9.17 -10.15 -1.20
C ASN A 80 -9.44 -10.51 -2.67
N TYR A 81 -9.48 -11.81 -2.97
CA TYR A 81 -9.74 -12.37 -4.28
C TYR A 81 -10.83 -13.44 -4.16
N TYR A 82 -11.93 -13.31 -4.90
CA TYR A 82 -13.06 -14.24 -4.85
C TYR A 82 -13.05 -15.17 -6.07
N ARG A 83 -13.46 -16.42 -5.88
CA ARG A 83 -13.46 -17.45 -6.93
C ARG A 83 -14.46 -17.12 -8.04
N VAL A 84 -14.05 -17.26 -9.29
CA VAL A 84 -14.94 -17.26 -10.46
C VAL A 84 -15.47 -18.68 -10.63
N ASP A 85 -16.73 -18.89 -10.25
CA ASP A 85 -17.37 -20.19 -10.39
C ASP A 85 -17.85 -20.46 -11.83
N GLU A 86 -18.28 -21.69 -12.08
CA GLU A 86 -18.80 -22.12 -13.38
C GLU A 86 -20.06 -21.34 -13.82
N GLY A 87 -20.82 -20.77 -12.88
CA GLY A 87 -21.96 -19.91 -13.19
C GLY A 87 -21.50 -18.61 -13.84
N LEU A 88 -20.50 -17.98 -13.22
CA LEU A 88 -19.89 -16.76 -13.74
C LEU A 88 -19.14 -17.01 -15.06
N TRP A 89 -18.49 -18.17 -15.22
CA TRP A 89 -17.86 -18.53 -16.50
C TRP A 89 -18.83 -18.65 -17.68
N ARG A 90 -20.09 -19.03 -17.41
CA ARG A 90 -21.14 -19.13 -18.43
C ARG A 90 -21.74 -17.75 -18.77
N ASP A 91 -21.84 -16.88 -17.78
CA ASP A 91 -22.30 -15.50 -17.97
C ASP A 91 -21.13 -14.60 -18.38
N HIS A 92 -20.81 -14.60 -19.67
CA HIS A 92 -19.67 -13.86 -20.21
C HIS A 92 -19.77 -12.35 -19.95
N GLU A 93 -20.98 -11.79 -20.02
CA GLU A 93 -21.20 -10.35 -19.83
C GLU A 93 -20.95 -9.96 -18.37
N GLN A 94 -21.52 -10.71 -17.42
CA GLN A 94 -21.29 -10.48 -16.00
C GLN A 94 -19.83 -10.71 -15.62
N PHE A 95 -19.17 -11.74 -16.18
CA PHE A 95 -17.76 -12.01 -15.94
C PHE A 95 -16.87 -10.87 -16.43
N LEU A 96 -17.11 -10.37 -17.65
CA LEU A 96 -16.34 -9.27 -18.20
C LEU A 96 -16.57 -7.97 -17.40
N GLN A 97 -17.81 -7.70 -17.01
CA GLN A 97 -18.17 -6.55 -16.19
C GLN A 97 -17.46 -6.57 -14.83
N LEU A 98 -17.54 -7.68 -14.10
CA LEU A 98 -16.86 -7.83 -12.80
C LEU A 98 -15.34 -7.74 -12.93
N SER A 99 -14.77 -8.29 -14.00
CA SER A 99 -13.35 -8.19 -14.28
C SER A 99 -12.92 -6.76 -14.60
N SER A 100 -13.77 -5.99 -15.30
CA SER A 100 -13.56 -4.57 -15.56
C SER A 100 -13.55 -3.78 -14.25
N PHE A 101 -14.51 -4.02 -13.36
CA PHE A 101 -14.53 -3.37 -12.04
C PHE A 101 -13.28 -3.67 -11.22
N ALA A 102 -12.84 -4.93 -11.20
CA ALA A 102 -11.61 -5.33 -10.52
C ALA A 102 -10.38 -4.59 -11.08
N LEU A 103 -10.28 -4.47 -12.42
CA LEU A 103 -9.19 -3.79 -13.09
C LEU A 103 -9.22 -2.27 -12.85
N GLU A 104 -10.38 -1.64 -12.97
CA GLU A 104 -10.54 -0.20 -12.73
C GLU A 104 -10.25 0.17 -11.28
N ALA A 105 -10.76 -0.60 -10.31
CA ALA A 105 -10.46 -0.42 -8.91
C ALA A 105 -8.95 -0.55 -8.65
N ALA A 106 -8.30 -1.58 -9.20
CA ALA A 106 -6.85 -1.75 -9.09
C ALA A 106 -6.07 -0.60 -9.74
N ARG A 107 -6.52 -0.08 -10.88
CA ARG A 107 -5.94 1.10 -11.54
C ARG A 107 -6.13 2.37 -10.70
N ARG A 108 -7.30 2.57 -10.07
CA ARG A 108 -7.56 3.71 -9.17
C ARG A 108 -6.66 3.65 -7.96
N GLU A 109 -6.55 2.51 -7.29
CA GLU A 109 -5.63 2.34 -6.16
C GLU A 109 -4.17 2.55 -6.55
N ARG A 110 -3.77 2.07 -7.73
CA ARG A 110 -2.41 2.29 -8.23
C ARG A 110 -2.18 3.77 -8.48
N ARG A 111 -3.10 4.45 -9.16
CA ARG A 111 -3.04 5.91 -9.37
C ARG A 111 -2.99 6.66 -8.05
N GLN A 112 -3.85 6.33 -7.07
CA GLN A 112 -3.80 6.91 -5.73
C GLN A 112 -2.45 6.70 -5.05
N ARG A 113 -1.86 5.51 -5.18
CA ARG A 113 -0.49 5.23 -4.69
C ARG A 113 0.59 6.04 -5.39
N TYR A 114 0.39 6.45 -6.64
CA TYR A 114 1.33 7.31 -7.38
C TYR A 114 1.07 8.81 -7.13
N THR A 115 -0.18 9.24 -6.99
CA THR A 115 -0.53 10.64 -6.71
C THR A 115 -0.32 11.01 -5.25
N MET A 116 -0.37 10.04 -4.32
CA MET A 116 0.27 10.19 -3.03
C MET A 116 1.78 10.13 -3.27
N HIS A 117 2.40 11.29 -3.53
CA HIS A 117 3.85 11.45 -3.42
C HIS A 117 4.27 10.91 -2.06
N ARG A 118 4.80 9.69 -2.05
CA ARG A 118 5.02 8.97 -0.81
C ARG A 118 6.09 9.73 -0.06
N LEU A 119 5.85 9.99 1.22
CA LEU A 119 6.80 10.72 2.05
C LEU A 119 8.18 10.06 2.00
N LYS A 120 8.27 8.73 1.88
CA LYS A 120 9.54 8.00 1.74
C LYS A 120 10.38 8.34 0.49
N ASP A 121 9.81 9.00 -0.51
CA ASP A 121 10.52 9.40 -1.72
C ASP A 121 11.23 10.76 -1.52
N LEU A 122 10.97 11.43 -0.40
CA LEU A 122 11.70 12.63 0.04
C LEU A 122 13.03 12.25 0.71
N PRO A 123 14.06 13.10 0.58
CA PRO A 123 15.34 12.84 1.21
C PRO A 123 15.17 12.65 2.72
N ASN A 124 15.88 11.68 3.28
CA ASN A 124 15.91 11.34 4.71
C ASN A 124 14.63 10.72 5.30
N LEU A 125 13.54 10.56 4.54
CA LEU A 125 12.34 9.88 5.03
C LEU A 125 12.41 8.38 4.78
N THR A 126 12.71 7.61 5.82
CA THR A 126 12.67 6.14 5.76
C THR A 126 11.24 5.62 5.84
N PHE A 127 11.00 4.36 5.45
CA PHE A 127 9.69 3.71 5.60
C PHE A 127 9.16 3.74 7.05
N GLN A 128 10.05 3.63 8.04
CA GLN A 128 9.66 3.73 9.46
C GLN A 128 9.16 5.13 9.81
N LEU A 129 9.80 6.17 9.27
CA LEU A 129 9.38 7.54 9.49
C LEU A 129 8.08 7.87 8.72
N GLU A 130 7.88 7.28 7.54
CA GLU A 130 6.59 7.34 6.81
C GLU A 130 5.44 6.77 7.65
N ILE A 131 5.64 5.64 8.34
CA ILE A 131 4.63 5.07 9.26
C ILE A 131 4.34 6.04 10.40
N LEU A 132 5.38 6.58 11.05
CA LEU A 132 5.20 7.52 12.16
C LEU A 132 4.45 8.79 11.75
N LEU A 133 4.75 9.33 10.55
CA LEU A 133 4.04 10.47 9.98
C LEU A 133 2.58 10.13 9.70
N TYR A 134 2.32 8.95 9.12
CA TYR A 134 0.97 8.48 8.86
C TYR A 134 0.14 8.33 10.14
N ASP A 135 0.71 7.70 11.18
CA ASP A 135 0.07 7.53 12.48
C ASP A 135 -0.22 8.90 13.14
N ALA A 136 0.65 9.89 12.90
CA ALA A 136 0.50 11.27 13.34
C ALA A 136 -0.48 12.11 12.47
N GLY A 137 -1.14 11.49 11.49
CA GLY A 137 -2.10 12.13 10.59
C GLY A 137 -1.48 12.95 9.46
N ILE A 138 -0.19 12.76 9.16
CA ILE A 138 0.56 13.44 8.11
C ILE A 138 0.79 12.45 6.97
N THR A 139 -0.09 12.50 5.96
CA THR A 139 -0.18 11.45 4.95
C THR A 139 0.39 11.84 3.58
N ASN A 140 0.76 13.11 3.39
CA ASN A 140 1.29 13.61 2.12
C ASN A 140 2.29 14.77 2.33
N GLU A 141 3.09 15.04 1.31
CA GLU A 141 4.11 16.09 1.30
C GLU A 141 3.54 17.50 1.49
N GLU A 142 2.37 17.79 0.91
CA GLU A 142 1.71 19.09 1.07
C GLU A 142 1.43 19.39 2.55
N THR A 143 0.90 18.40 3.28
CA THR A 143 0.64 18.51 4.72
C THR A 143 1.93 18.62 5.51
N LEU A 144 2.98 17.87 5.14
CA LEU A 144 4.30 17.96 5.75
C LEU A 144 4.87 19.39 5.61
N ARG A 145 4.82 19.97 4.41
CA ARG A 145 5.30 21.33 4.14
C ARG A 145 4.45 22.40 4.81
N ALA A 146 3.13 22.23 4.83
CA ALA A 146 2.19 23.18 5.45
C ALA A 146 2.35 23.25 6.97
N LEU A 147 2.65 22.12 7.62
CA LEU A 147 2.86 22.06 9.07
C LEU A 147 4.27 22.48 9.49
N GLY A 148 5.29 22.18 8.68
CA GLY A 148 6.69 22.41 9.01
C GLY A 148 7.29 21.32 9.92
N ALA A 149 8.63 21.28 9.98
CA ALA A 149 9.36 20.22 10.67
C ALA A 149 9.03 20.15 12.18
N GLU A 150 8.94 21.30 12.84
CA GLU A 150 8.67 21.42 14.27
C GLU A 150 7.29 20.87 14.66
N GLN A 151 6.23 21.23 13.92
CA GLN A 151 4.88 20.75 14.18
C GLN A 151 4.71 19.27 13.86
N CYS A 152 5.31 18.80 12.76
CA CYS A 152 5.32 17.39 12.43
C CYS A 152 6.03 16.56 13.51
N TRP A 153 7.16 17.06 14.02
CA TRP A 153 7.87 16.42 15.11
C TRP A 153 7.04 16.36 16.40
N LEU A 154 6.32 17.44 16.75
CA LEU A 154 5.41 17.44 17.91
C LEU A 154 4.27 16.43 17.78
N LYS A 155 3.65 16.34 16.61
CA LYS A 155 2.58 15.37 16.33
C LYS A 155 3.08 13.93 16.45
N ILE A 156 4.27 13.62 15.92
CA ILE A 156 4.88 12.29 16.09
C ILE A 156 5.21 12.06 17.57
N ARG A 157 5.76 13.05 18.28
CA ARG A 157 6.12 12.92 19.69
C ARG A 157 4.92 12.59 20.59
N ALA A 158 3.74 13.11 20.26
CA ALA A 158 2.52 12.80 21.01
C ALA A 158 2.21 11.29 21.04
N LEU A 159 2.59 10.56 19.98
CA LEU A 159 2.42 9.12 19.85
C LEU A 159 3.69 8.35 20.28
N ASN A 160 4.87 8.95 20.09
CA ASN A 160 6.16 8.34 20.42
C ASN A 160 7.03 9.28 21.27
N LYS A 161 7.02 9.06 22.59
CA LYS A 161 7.70 9.92 23.57
C LYS A 161 9.23 9.93 23.43
N ARG A 162 9.84 8.93 22.77
CA ARG A 162 11.31 8.81 22.61
C ARG A 162 11.76 9.24 21.20
N LEU A 163 11.22 10.35 20.70
CA LEU A 163 11.60 10.87 19.39
C LEU A 163 12.92 11.66 19.49
N SER A 164 13.89 11.35 18.63
CA SER A 164 15.19 12.06 18.63
C SER A 164 15.13 13.35 17.81
N TYR A 165 16.07 14.27 18.08
CA TYR A 165 16.29 15.47 17.26
C TYR A 165 16.69 15.13 15.81
N LYS A 166 17.24 13.93 15.53
CA LYS A 166 17.58 13.53 14.16
C LYS A 166 16.35 13.47 13.27
N VAL A 167 15.20 13.07 13.83
CA VAL A 167 13.93 13.08 13.10
C VAL A 167 13.54 14.51 12.70
N LEU A 168 13.82 15.50 13.55
CA LEU A 168 13.56 16.90 13.24
C LEU A 168 14.40 17.37 12.04
N PHE A 169 15.69 16.99 11.97
CA PHE A 169 16.53 17.29 10.81
C PHE A 169 16.12 16.53 9.55
N ALA A 170 15.70 15.27 9.69
CA ALA A 170 15.18 14.49 8.56
C ALA A 170 13.92 15.13 7.96
N LEU A 171 13.00 15.61 8.80
CA LEU A 171 11.78 16.31 8.37
C LEU A 171 12.11 17.64 7.68
N GLU A 172 13.02 18.45 8.24
CA GLU A 172 13.46 19.70 7.61
C GLU A 172 14.12 19.43 6.26
N GLY A 173 15.03 18.45 6.19
CA GLY A 173 15.67 18.04 4.94
C GLY A 173 14.65 17.60 3.91
N ALA A 174 13.64 16.83 4.31
CA ALA A 174 12.55 16.41 3.43
C ALA A 174 11.73 17.59 2.89
N ILE A 175 11.43 18.59 3.72
CA ILE A 175 10.65 19.79 3.35
C ILE A 175 11.44 20.66 2.35
N VAL A 176 12.73 20.87 2.60
CA VAL A 176 13.60 21.73 1.77
C VAL A 176 14.12 20.97 0.54
N GLY A 177 13.93 19.64 0.48
CA GLY A 177 14.44 18.80 -0.62
C GLY A 177 15.94 18.55 -0.55
N LEU A 178 16.55 18.60 0.65
CA LEU A 178 17.97 18.40 0.89
C LEU A 178 18.23 17.18 1.77
N HIS A 179 19.37 16.51 1.59
CA HIS A 179 19.84 15.53 2.58
C HIS A 179 20.10 16.23 3.92
N GLU A 180 19.82 15.59 5.06
CA GLU A 180 19.92 16.23 6.39
C GLU A 180 21.31 16.80 6.68
N ALA A 181 22.34 16.18 6.09
CA ALA A 181 23.74 16.60 6.19
C ALA A 181 24.06 17.88 5.40
N ALA A 182 23.21 18.24 4.43
CA ALA A 182 23.35 19.45 3.61
C ALA A 182 22.53 20.64 4.14
N LEU A 183 21.82 20.48 5.27
CA LEU A 183 21.12 21.58 5.92
C LEU A 183 22.13 22.63 6.43
N PRO A 184 21.89 23.94 6.21
CA PRO A 184 22.77 24.99 6.71
C PRO A 184 22.96 24.92 8.23
N ASP A 185 24.18 25.17 8.71
CA ASP A 185 24.52 25.12 10.15
C ASP A 185 23.72 26.09 11.01
N THR A 186 23.26 27.20 10.43
CA THR A 186 22.33 28.13 11.08
C THR A 186 21.01 27.44 11.40
N ARG A 187 20.37 26.82 10.39
CA ARG A 187 19.10 26.12 10.55
C ARG A 187 19.20 24.92 11.48
N ARG A 188 20.30 24.16 11.41
CA ARG A 188 20.56 23.04 12.34
C ARG A 188 20.62 23.50 13.80
N ARG A 189 21.26 24.66 14.07
CA ARG A 189 21.32 25.25 15.41
C ARG A 189 19.97 25.73 15.90
N GLU A 190 19.17 26.38 15.05
CA GLU A 190 17.80 26.80 15.38
C GLU A 190 16.92 25.63 15.77
N LEU A 191 16.91 24.57 14.96
CA LEU A 191 16.13 23.36 15.21
C LEU A 191 16.59 22.63 16.49
N LEU A 192 17.90 22.59 16.75
CA LEU A 192 18.41 21.99 17.99
C LEU A 192 18.07 22.84 19.22
N ALA A 193 18.17 24.16 19.12
CA ALA A 193 17.76 25.07 20.18
C ALA A 193 16.26 24.91 20.47
N TRP A 194 15.42 24.86 19.44
CA TRP A 194 14.00 24.60 19.57
C TRP A 194 13.71 23.22 20.18
N PHE A 195 14.44 22.17 19.79
CA PHE A 195 14.29 20.83 20.38
C PHE A 195 14.58 20.85 21.89
N ASN A 196 15.61 21.59 22.33
CA ASN A 196 15.98 21.70 23.74
C ASN A 196 14.99 22.49 24.59
N THR A 197 14.15 23.35 23.99
CA THR A 197 13.05 24.02 24.72
C THR A 197 11.85 23.10 24.93
N GLN A 198 11.81 21.94 24.27
CA GLN A 198 10.74 20.99 24.43
C GLN A 198 10.90 20.18 25.73
N PRO A 199 9.82 19.89 26.46
CA PRO A 199 9.90 19.16 27.72
C PRO A 199 10.51 17.77 27.50
N LEU A 200 11.64 17.50 28.15
CA LEU A 200 12.21 16.15 28.30
C LEU A 200 11.22 15.33 29.12
N THR A 201 10.74 14.22 28.56
CA THR A 201 10.00 13.23 29.35
C THR A 201 11.02 12.46 30.20
N ASN A 202 11.43 13.06 31.32
CA ASN A 202 12.22 12.38 32.34
C ASN A 202 11.32 11.34 33.01
N GLU A 203 11.47 10.06 32.64
CA GLU A 203 11.10 8.98 33.54
C GLU A 203 12.17 8.92 34.63
N ILE A 204 11.82 9.50 35.78
CA ILE A 204 12.55 9.32 37.03
C ILE A 204 12.39 7.85 37.43
N HIS A 205 13.40 7.02 37.17
CA HIS A 205 13.64 5.82 37.96
C HIS A 205 14.46 6.19 39.18
N SER A 206 13.78 6.68 40.22
CA SER A 206 14.29 6.61 41.59
C SER A 206 13.75 5.33 42.21
N GLY A 207 14.53 4.27 42.08
CA GLY A 207 14.46 3.15 43.00
C GLY A 207 15.12 3.55 44.31
N SER A 208 14.38 3.45 45.40
CA SER A 208 14.82 3.13 46.76
C SER A 208 13.57 2.83 47.59
#